data_AF-A0A9J6FBT7-F1
#
_entry.id   AF-A0A9J6FBT7-F1
#
_cell.length_a   1.000
_cell.length_b   1.000
_cell.length_c   1.000
_cell.angle_alpha   90.00
_cell.angle_beta   90.00
_cell.angle_gamma   90.00
#
_symmetry.space_group_name_H-M   'P 1'
#
loop_
_entity.id
_entity.type
_entity.pdbx_description
1 polymer ?
#
loop_
_entity_poly.entity_id
_entity_poly.type
_entity_poly.pdbx_seq_one_letter_code
_entity_poly.pdbx_strand_id
1 'polypeptide(L)'
;MYGIRAMRKLSQNFLLDPRLAKRLGAVGALGRGRAAQRPPGGQPAVQRGQPAVGAVAAADLAAGGPFRRGRVPLALTFQLEVAQRINAPILDPQRCRLSVLCQAYCTAQHKLTLNGSSFVPPAEVDVGLVRLVPRKEPMIQQPFDLVEKVVNCLFNGRQKVLTNGVRNLFPRDRQDLVHRLIGLAQVDPLTRIIQLSVQEMSRICQVYEELCAQEPQLRQYNFRLGGGG
;
A
#
# COMPACT_ATOMS: atom_id res chain seq x y z
N MET A 1 29.28 16.13 22.53
CA MET A 1 28.80 16.97 21.41
C MET A 1 29.17 16.30 20.10
N TYR A 2 28.28 15.48 19.53
CA TYR A 2 28.56 14.82 18.25
C TYR A 2 27.94 15.64 17.12
N GLY A 3 28.78 16.27 16.31
CA GLY A 3 28.41 17.13 15.18
C GLY A 3 27.80 16.36 14.01
N ILE A 4 26.59 15.83 14.19
CA ILE A 4 25.82 15.16 13.15
C ILE A 4 25.07 16.23 12.34
N ARG A 5 25.51 16.49 11.10
CA ARG A 5 24.76 17.30 10.13
C ARG A 5 23.78 16.41 9.38
N ALA A 6 22.49 16.74 9.45
CA ALA A 6 21.46 16.09 8.65
C ALA A 6 21.66 16.38 7.16
N MET A 7 21.82 15.34 6.35
CA MET A 7 21.93 15.43 4.89
C MET A 7 20.57 15.21 4.23
N ARG A 8 20.02 16.22 3.55
CA ARG A 8 18.74 16.14 2.81
C ARG A 8 18.67 14.99 1.79
N LYS A 9 19.82 14.52 1.27
CA LYS A 9 19.90 13.43 0.29
C LYS A 9 19.48 12.04 0.84
N LEU A 10 19.31 11.86 2.15
CA LEU A 10 19.05 10.55 2.75
C LEU A 10 17.69 10.41 3.47
N SER A 11 16.78 11.39 3.35
CA SER A 11 15.45 11.36 4.02
C SER A 11 15.53 10.96 5.51
N GLN A 12 16.55 11.45 6.21
CA GLN A 12 16.72 11.25 7.65
C GLN A 12 16.22 12.50 8.38
N ASN A 13 14.98 12.45 8.85
CA ASN A 13 14.39 13.47 9.72
C ASN A 13 14.39 12.93 11.15
N PHE A 14 15.11 13.61 12.05
CA PHE A 14 15.16 13.22 13.47
C PHE A 14 13.97 13.81 14.20
N LEU A 15 13.30 13.00 15.02
CA LEU A 15 12.20 13.44 15.86
C LEU A 15 12.74 14.02 17.17
N LEU A 16 12.44 15.30 17.44
CA LEU A 16 12.99 15.99 18.61
C LEU A 16 12.10 16.00 19.84
N ASP A 17 10.79 15.75 19.71
CA ASP A 17 9.86 15.84 20.85
C ASP A 17 9.85 14.54 21.69
N PRO A 18 10.32 14.57 22.95
CA PRO A 18 10.37 13.40 23.83
C PRO A 18 8.99 12.85 24.21
N ARG A 19 7.94 13.70 24.26
CA ARG A 19 6.56 13.27 24.51
C ARG A 19 6.01 12.52 23.30
N LEU A 20 6.37 12.96 22.11
CA LEU A 20 6.06 12.31 20.85
C LEU A 20 6.80 10.98 20.70
N ALA A 21 8.08 10.94 21.07
CA ALA A 21 8.86 9.71 21.16
C ALA A 21 8.22 8.71 22.15
N LYS A 22 7.78 9.17 23.33
CA LYS A 22 7.07 8.32 24.30
C LYS A 22 5.73 7.79 23.74
N ARG A 23 4.96 8.61 23.02
CA ARG A 23 3.72 8.19 22.34
C ARG A 23 3.99 7.21 21.19
N LEU A 24 5.05 7.41 20.42
CA LEU A 24 5.50 6.47 19.39
C LEU A 24 5.97 5.15 19.99
N GLY A 25 6.64 5.19 21.14
CA GLY A 25 7.01 4.02 21.91
C GLY A 25 5.80 3.25 22.44
N ALA A 26 4.73 3.95 22.83
CA ALA A 26 3.47 3.34 23.25
C ALA A 26 2.68 2.74 22.08
N VAL A 27 2.68 3.39 20.91
CA VAL A 27 2.03 2.87 19.68
C VAL A 27 2.83 1.71 19.07
N GLY A 28 4.16 1.79 19.17
CA GLY A 28 5.12 0.78 18.74
C GLY A 28 5.45 -0.27 19.81
N ALA A 29 4.79 -0.24 20.97
CA ALA A 29 4.88 -1.27 22.01
C ALA A 29 4.25 -2.56 21.48
N LEU A 30 4.99 -3.19 20.57
CA LEU A 30 4.84 -4.55 20.11
C LEU A 30 5.13 -5.42 21.33
N GLY A 31 4.12 -6.10 21.86
CA GLY A 31 4.31 -7.02 22.98
C GLY A 31 5.53 -7.92 22.77
N ARG A 32 6.41 -8.00 23.77
CA ARG A 32 7.62 -8.85 23.88
C ARG A 32 8.35 -9.17 22.55
N GLY A 33 8.50 -8.20 21.65
CA GLY A 33 9.15 -8.38 20.34
C GLY A 33 10.32 -7.41 20.14
N ARG A 34 11.34 -7.81 19.36
CA ARG A 34 12.48 -6.94 19.01
C ARG A 34 12.04 -5.91 17.96
N ALA A 35 12.19 -4.62 18.25
CA ALA A 35 12.00 -3.54 17.28
C ALA A 35 13.24 -3.40 16.39
N ALA A 36 13.06 -3.35 15.07
CA ALA A 36 14.12 -3.11 14.10
C ALA A 36 13.81 -1.85 13.29
N GLN A 37 14.79 -0.94 13.17
CA GLN A 37 14.67 0.27 12.36
C GLN A 37 15.32 0.01 11.00
N ARG A 38 14.68 0.47 9.92
CA ARG A 38 15.28 0.50 8.59
C ARG A 38 15.05 1.88 7.96
N PRO A 39 16.10 2.69 7.78
CA PRO A 39 16.01 3.90 6.99
C PRO A 39 16.00 3.56 5.49
N PRO A 40 15.45 4.43 4.62
CA PRO A 40 15.46 4.23 3.18
C PRO A 40 16.91 4.09 2.67
N GLY A 41 17.23 2.94 2.06
CA GLY A 41 18.55 2.66 1.48
C GLY A 41 19.61 2.08 2.43
N GLY A 42 19.29 1.79 3.70
CA GLY A 42 20.26 1.31 4.70
C GLY A 42 20.07 -0.15 5.16
N GLN A 43 21.15 -0.74 5.69
CA GLN A 43 21.10 -2.00 6.46
C GLN A 43 20.30 -1.79 7.77
N PRO A 44 19.57 -2.83 8.26
CA PRO A 44 18.76 -2.71 9.47
C PRO A 44 19.64 -2.44 10.70
N ALA A 45 19.38 -1.33 11.39
CA ALA A 45 20.04 -1.00 12.66
C ALA A 45 19.10 -1.35 13.81
N VAL A 46 19.55 -2.21 14.73
CA VAL A 46 18.87 -2.49 16.00
C VAL A 46 19.45 -1.54 17.04
N GLN A 47 18.77 -0.43 17.34
CA GLN A 47 19.13 0.42 18.47
C GLN A 47 18.22 0.14 19.66
N ARG A 48 18.81 -0.20 20.81
CA ARG A 48 18.11 -0.33 22.09
C ARG A 48 17.75 1.07 22.61
N GLY A 49 16.51 1.26 23.05
CA GLY A 49 16.12 2.40 23.88
C GLY A 49 15.52 3.62 23.18
N GLN A 50 15.27 3.57 21.88
CA GLN A 50 14.51 4.62 21.15
C GLN A 50 13.33 4.02 20.37
N PRO A 51 12.20 4.73 20.23
CA PRO A 51 11.08 4.26 19.41
C PRO A 51 11.54 4.16 17.96
N ALA A 52 11.36 2.98 17.37
CA ALA A 52 11.72 2.72 16.00
C ALA A 52 10.74 3.42 15.04
N VAL A 53 11.17 4.52 14.42
CA VAL A 53 10.45 5.19 13.34
C VAL A 53 11.20 4.92 12.03
N GLY A 54 10.81 3.87 11.31
CA GLY A 54 11.36 3.55 9.99
C GLY A 54 10.40 3.98 8.89
N ALA A 55 10.88 4.77 7.94
CA ALA A 55 10.19 4.99 6.67
C ALA A 55 10.47 3.78 5.76
N VAL A 56 9.49 2.88 5.64
CA VAL A 56 9.56 1.76 4.69
C VAL A 56 8.81 2.19 3.44
N ALA A 57 9.49 2.19 2.28
CA ALA A 57 8.86 2.50 1.01
C ALA A 57 7.75 1.49 0.72
N ALA A 58 6.63 1.93 0.13
CA ALA A 58 5.50 1.04 -0.20
C ALA A 58 5.91 -0.15 -1.09
N ALA A 59 6.97 0.00 -1.90
CA ALA A 59 7.54 -1.07 -2.71
C ALA A 59 8.21 -2.20 -1.87
N ASP A 60 8.73 -1.88 -0.68
CA ASP A 60 9.34 -2.86 0.22
C ASP A 60 8.29 -3.76 0.91
N LEU A 61 7.00 -3.40 0.89
CA LEU A 61 5.93 -4.29 1.33
C LEU A 61 5.73 -5.47 0.36
N ALA A 62 5.97 -5.27 -0.93
CA ALA A 62 5.67 -6.20 -2.01
C ALA A 62 6.79 -7.23 -2.26
N ALA A 63 8.05 -6.80 -2.25
CA ALA A 63 9.19 -7.61 -2.72
C ALA A 63 9.73 -8.64 -1.68
N GLY A 64 8.89 -9.17 -0.79
CA GLY A 64 9.30 -10.09 0.27
C GLY A 64 9.66 -9.42 1.60
N GLY A 65 9.01 -8.29 1.89
CA GLY A 65 9.17 -7.48 3.10
C GLY A 65 8.84 -8.17 4.42
N PRO A 66 8.66 -7.39 5.52
CA PRO A 66 8.48 -7.89 6.90
C PRO A 66 7.40 -8.98 7.09
N PHE A 67 6.51 -9.19 6.12
CA PHE A 67 5.55 -10.28 6.06
C PHE A 67 6.18 -11.69 5.98
N ARG A 68 7.44 -11.84 5.55
CA ARG A 68 8.16 -13.13 5.60
C ARG A 68 8.58 -13.56 7.01
N ARG A 69 8.70 -12.63 7.97
CA ARG A 69 9.19 -12.90 9.35
C ARG A 69 8.06 -13.16 10.36
N GLY A 70 6.88 -13.54 9.87
CA GLY A 70 5.68 -13.69 10.67
C GLY A 70 4.84 -12.41 10.71
N ARG A 71 3.61 -12.52 11.24
CA ARG A 71 2.57 -11.47 11.28
C ARG A 71 2.93 -10.37 12.29
N VAL A 72 4.07 -9.70 12.11
CA VAL A 72 4.54 -8.64 13.00
C VAL A 72 3.83 -7.34 12.62
N PRO A 73 3.09 -6.70 13.55
CA PRO A 73 2.54 -5.38 13.30
C PRO A 73 3.66 -4.37 13.03
N LEU A 74 3.40 -3.44 12.13
CA LEU A 74 4.33 -2.38 11.75
C LEU A 74 3.74 -1.04 12.17
N ALA A 75 4.58 -0.15 12.70
CA ALA A 75 4.25 1.26 12.87
C ALA A 75 5.16 2.05 11.95
N LEU A 76 4.58 2.61 10.88
CA LEU A 76 5.30 3.32 9.83
C LEU A 76 4.84 4.77 9.77
N THR A 77 5.76 5.66 9.45
CA THR A 77 5.46 7.07 9.22
C THR A 77 5.47 7.36 7.73
N PHE A 78 4.43 8.07 7.27
CA PHE A 78 4.29 8.54 5.89
C PHE A 78 4.02 10.04 5.89
N GLN A 79 4.20 10.71 4.75
CA GLN A 79 3.59 12.04 4.57
C GLN A 79 2.08 11.96 4.85
N LEU A 80 1.51 13.00 5.46
CA LEU A 80 0.12 12.99 5.95
C LEU A 80 -0.88 12.59 4.86
N GLU A 81 -0.75 13.12 3.65
CA GLU A 81 -1.59 12.76 2.51
C GLU A 81 -1.53 11.26 2.17
N VAL A 82 -0.33 10.66 2.23
CA VAL A 82 -0.14 9.23 1.98
C VAL A 82 -0.76 8.40 3.11
N ALA A 83 -0.60 8.84 4.37
CA ALA A 83 -1.22 8.18 5.51
C ALA A 83 -2.77 8.19 5.41
N GLN A 84 -3.35 9.31 4.98
CA GLN A 84 -4.78 9.44 4.74
C GLN A 84 -5.23 8.52 3.59
N ARG A 85 -4.50 8.52 2.47
CA ARG A 85 -4.76 7.60 1.34
C ARG A 85 -4.77 6.15 1.76
N ILE A 86 -3.79 5.68 2.55
CA ILE A 86 -3.74 4.28 3.02
C ILE A 86 -5.02 3.90 3.79
N ASN A 87 -5.56 4.83 4.58
CA ASN A 87 -6.74 4.61 5.43
C ASN A 87 -8.07 5.02 4.76
N ALA A 88 -8.04 5.49 3.51
CA ALA A 88 -9.21 6.00 2.80
C ALA A 88 -10.30 4.91 2.65
N PRO A 89 -11.53 5.13 3.17
CA PRO A 89 -12.61 4.17 3.06
C PRO A 89 -13.16 4.03 1.64
N ILE A 90 -14.17 3.18 1.45
CA ILE A 90 -14.90 3.08 0.18
C ILE A 90 -15.60 4.42 -0.07
N LEU A 91 -15.70 4.84 -1.34
CA LEU A 91 -16.25 6.14 -1.78
C LEU A 91 -15.38 7.37 -1.50
N ASP A 92 -14.28 7.23 -0.74
CA ASP A 92 -13.40 8.35 -0.46
C ASP A 92 -12.64 8.80 -1.71
N PRO A 93 -12.58 10.10 -2.03
CA PRO A 93 -11.87 10.62 -3.19
C PRO A 93 -10.36 10.37 -3.15
N GLN A 94 -9.77 10.19 -1.97
CA GLN A 94 -8.36 9.85 -1.78
C GLN A 94 -8.09 8.35 -1.94
N ARG A 95 -9.13 7.51 -2.06
CA ARG A 95 -8.97 6.06 -2.25
C ARG A 95 -8.21 5.77 -3.54
N CYS A 96 -7.10 5.05 -3.42
CA CYS A 96 -6.21 4.74 -4.51
C CYS A 96 -5.75 3.28 -4.46
N ARG A 97 -4.87 2.89 -5.40
CA ARG A 97 -4.25 1.56 -5.45
C ARG A 97 -3.65 1.16 -4.09
N LEU A 98 -2.95 2.08 -3.44
CA LEU A 98 -2.29 1.81 -2.16
C LEU A 98 -3.30 1.53 -1.05
N SER A 99 -4.43 2.25 -1.03
CA SER A 99 -5.53 2.02 -0.07
C SER A 99 -6.03 0.58 -0.16
N VAL A 100 -6.32 0.11 -1.38
CA VAL A 100 -6.88 -1.22 -1.62
C VAL A 100 -5.88 -2.31 -1.21
N LEU A 101 -4.61 -2.19 -1.64
CA LEU A 101 -3.57 -3.17 -1.30
C LEU A 101 -3.34 -3.22 0.23
N CYS A 102 -3.14 -2.07 0.87
CA CYS A 102 -2.92 -2.04 2.32
C CYS A 102 -4.10 -2.64 3.09
N GLN A 103 -5.35 -2.32 2.71
CA GLN A 103 -6.55 -2.81 3.40
C GLN A 103 -6.82 -4.30 3.15
N ALA A 104 -6.42 -4.82 1.99
CA ALA A 104 -6.56 -6.23 1.63
C ALA A 104 -5.64 -7.14 2.46
N TYR A 105 -4.38 -6.73 2.66
CA TYR A 105 -3.38 -7.55 3.36
C TYR A 105 -3.23 -7.18 4.85
N CYS A 106 -3.57 -5.95 5.22
CA CYS A 106 -3.40 -5.44 6.58
C CYS A 106 -4.67 -4.77 7.11
N THR A 107 -4.81 -4.75 8.43
CA THR A 107 -5.63 -3.77 9.12
C THR A 107 -4.80 -2.50 9.29
N ALA A 108 -5.07 -1.50 8.48
CA ALA A 108 -4.44 -0.18 8.56
C ALA A 108 -5.18 0.71 9.57
N GLN A 109 -4.41 1.43 10.39
CA GLN A 109 -4.94 2.36 11.38
C GLN A 109 -4.06 3.61 11.45
N HIS A 110 -4.59 4.77 11.09
CA HIS A 110 -3.94 6.05 11.38
C HIS A 110 -4.01 6.31 12.89
N LYS A 111 -2.85 6.44 13.54
CA LYS A 111 -2.74 6.58 15.01
C LYS A 111 -2.48 8.00 15.47
N LEU A 112 -1.67 8.74 14.73
CA LEU A 112 -1.21 10.06 15.13
C LEU A 112 -0.78 10.87 13.90
N THR A 113 -0.95 12.18 13.96
CA THR A 113 -0.34 13.12 13.03
C THR A 113 0.73 13.92 13.77
N LEU A 114 1.91 14.02 13.17
CA LEU A 114 3.07 14.74 13.65
C LEU A 114 3.23 16.00 12.79
N ASN A 115 3.41 17.15 13.43
CA ASN A 115 3.65 18.39 12.72
C ASN A 115 5.06 18.36 12.09
N GLY A 116 5.17 18.72 10.81
CA GLY A 116 6.45 18.76 10.09
C GLY A 116 7.53 19.63 10.76
N SER A 117 7.11 20.66 11.50
CA SER A 117 8.00 21.54 12.29
C SER A 117 8.67 20.87 13.49
N SER A 118 8.18 19.70 13.93
CA SER A 118 8.75 18.93 15.05
C SER A 118 9.96 18.07 14.68
N PHE A 119 10.35 18.07 13.41
CA PHE A 119 11.52 17.35 12.90
C PHE A 119 12.70 18.31 12.68
N VAL A 120 13.94 17.79 12.76
CA VAL A 120 15.13 18.54 12.34
C VAL A 120 15.93 17.77 11.28
N PRO A 121 16.16 18.37 10.09
CA PRO A 121 15.62 19.65 9.62
C PRO A 121 14.08 19.59 9.51
N PRO A 122 13.38 20.74 9.63
CA PRO A 122 11.92 20.78 9.57
C PRO A 122 11.45 20.16 8.26
N ALA A 123 10.49 19.25 8.36
CA ALA A 123 9.84 18.66 7.20
C ALA A 123 8.85 19.68 6.63
N GLU A 124 8.80 19.79 5.30
CA GLU A 124 7.87 20.69 4.60
C GLU A 124 6.40 20.26 4.71
N VAL A 125 6.17 19.00 5.09
CA VAL A 125 4.85 18.39 5.14
C VAL A 125 4.67 17.64 6.45
N ASP A 126 3.44 17.64 6.95
CA ASP A 126 3.07 16.85 8.13
C ASP A 126 3.24 15.35 7.88
N VAL A 127 3.45 14.61 8.97
CA VAL A 127 3.75 13.18 8.95
C VAL A 127 2.66 12.41 9.68
N GLY A 128 2.04 11.44 9.03
CA GLY A 128 1.08 10.51 9.63
C GLY A 128 1.74 9.21 10.08
N LEU A 129 1.50 8.81 11.32
CA LEU A 129 1.86 7.49 11.85
C LEU A 129 0.73 6.50 11.58
N VAL A 130 1.01 5.48 10.76
CA VAL A 130 0.08 4.41 10.41
C VAL A 130 0.57 3.10 11.01
N ARG A 131 -0.31 2.45 11.77
CA ARG A 131 -0.10 1.08 12.23
C ARG A 131 -0.71 0.11 11.22
N LEU A 132 0.11 -0.76 10.64
CA LEU A 132 -0.29 -1.83 9.73
C LEU A 132 -0.18 -3.16 10.46
N VAL A 133 -1.31 -3.80 10.73
CA VAL A 133 -1.35 -5.15 11.32
C VAL A 133 -1.63 -6.15 10.19
N PRO A 134 -0.70 -7.05 9.83
CA PRO A 134 -0.97 -8.08 8.84
C PRO A 134 -2.19 -8.92 9.26
N ARG A 135 -3.13 -9.14 8.34
CA ARG A 135 -4.31 -9.98 8.61
C ARG A 135 -3.87 -11.44 8.77
N LYS A 136 -4.62 -12.22 9.55
CA LYS A 136 -4.38 -13.69 9.66
C LYS A 136 -4.64 -14.37 8.31
N GLU A 137 -5.73 -13.96 7.67
CA GLU A 137 -6.12 -14.33 6.32
C GLU A 137 -6.27 -13.03 5.51
N PRO A 138 -5.56 -12.89 4.37
CA PRO A 138 -5.74 -11.74 3.51
C PRO A 138 -7.15 -11.77 2.91
N MET A 139 -7.73 -10.59 2.68
CA MET A 139 -9.06 -10.50 2.06
C MET A 139 -9.06 -10.93 0.58
N ILE A 140 -7.87 -10.93 -0.04
CA ILE A 140 -7.62 -11.39 -1.41
C ILE A 140 -6.60 -12.53 -1.30
N GLN A 141 -6.96 -13.72 -1.75
CA GLN A 141 -6.13 -14.92 -1.59
C GLN A 141 -5.20 -15.19 -2.78
N GLN A 142 -5.39 -14.49 -3.88
CA GLN A 142 -4.61 -14.65 -5.10
C GLN A 142 -3.15 -14.22 -4.90
N PRO A 143 -2.21 -14.73 -5.73
CA PRO A 143 -0.80 -14.33 -5.66
C PRO A 143 -0.63 -12.81 -5.76
N PHE A 144 0.28 -12.25 -4.96
CA PHE A 144 0.47 -10.81 -4.86
C PHE A 144 0.68 -10.14 -6.23
N ASP A 145 1.54 -10.72 -7.09
CA ASP A 145 1.86 -10.17 -8.42
C ASP A 145 0.59 -10.04 -9.30
N LEU A 146 -0.34 -10.98 -9.18
CA LEU A 146 -1.61 -10.92 -9.90
C LEU A 146 -2.49 -9.81 -9.35
N VAL A 147 -2.61 -9.73 -8.03
CA VAL A 147 -3.42 -8.70 -7.35
C VAL A 147 -2.88 -7.32 -7.67
N GLU A 148 -1.56 -7.14 -7.63
CA GLU A 148 -0.90 -5.88 -7.99
C GLU A 148 -1.19 -5.51 -9.44
N LYS A 149 -1.05 -6.45 -10.38
CA LYS A 149 -1.38 -6.24 -11.80
C LYS A 149 -2.83 -5.80 -11.98
N VAL A 150 -3.77 -6.52 -11.36
CA VAL A 150 -5.21 -6.22 -11.45
C VAL A 150 -5.52 -4.83 -10.90
N VAL A 151 -5.12 -4.54 -9.66
CA VAL A 151 -5.39 -3.23 -9.05
C VAL A 151 -4.70 -2.11 -9.84
N ASN A 152 -3.50 -2.35 -10.38
CA ASN A 152 -2.83 -1.37 -11.23
C ASN A 152 -3.62 -1.06 -12.51
N CYS A 153 -4.03 -2.09 -13.26
CA CYS A 153 -4.80 -1.91 -14.50
C CYS A 153 -6.14 -1.22 -14.25
N LEU A 154 -6.82 -1.56 -13.15
CA LEU A 154 -8.07 -0.91 -12.75
C LEU A 154 -7.85 0.58 -12.47
N PHE A 155 -6.93 0.92 -11.58
CA PHE A 155 -6.73 2.31 -11.14
C PHE A 155 -6.02 3.21 -12.17
N ASN A 156 -5.55 2.67 -13.29
CA ASN A 156 -4.78 3.43 -14.27
C ASN A 156 -5.62 4.40 -15.15
N GLY A 157 -6.90 4.11 -15.40
CA GLY A 157 -7.74 4.95 -16.28
C GLY A 157 -7.97 6.38 -15.75
N ARG A 158 -8.08 7.37 -16.65
CA ARG A 158 -8.57 8.72 -16.30
C ARG A 158 -10.01 8.66 -15.77
N GLN A 159 -10.85 7.89 -16.48
CA GLN A 159 -12.21 7.56 -16.03
C GLN A 159 -12.13 6.34 -15.11
N LYS A 160 -12.53 6.51 -13.85
CA LYS A 160 -12.48 5.45 -12.82
C LYS A 160 -13.66 4.48 -12.89
N VAL A 161 -14.16 4.15 -14.09
CA VAL A 161 -15.26 3.19 -14.30
C VAL A 161 -14.68 1.78 -14.43
N LEU A 162 -15.32 0.77 -13.82
CA LEU A 162 -14.84 -0.60 -13.78
C LEU A 162 -14.56 -1.18 -15.17
N THR A 163 -15.49 -1.05 -16.13
CA THR A 163 -15.31 -1.53 -17.51
C THR A 163 -14.00 -1.04 -18.14
N ASN A 164 -13.70 0.26 -18.02
CA ASN A 164 -12.49 0.85 -18.57
C ASN A 164 -11.22 0.32 -17.90
N GLY A 165 -11.29 0.06 -16.59
CA GLY A 165 -10.20 -0.55 -15.84
C GLY A 165 -9.94 -1.99 -16.26
N VAL A 166 -11.00 -2.81 -16.33
CA VAL A 166 -10.91 -4.24 -16.71
C VAL A 166 -10.45 -4.39 -18.15
N ARG A 167 -10.82 -3.48 -19.05
CA ARG A 167 -10.33 -3.49 -20.43
C ARG A 167 -8.80 -3.43 -20.53
N ASN A 168 -8.13 -2.80 -19.56
CA ASN A 168 -6.66 -2.74 -19.54
C ASN A 168 -6.01 -4.07 -19.10
N LEU A 169 -6.78 -5.07 -18.68
CA LEU A 169 -6.26 -6.40 -18.36
C LEU A 169 -6.09 -7.32 -19.57
N PHE A 170 -6.75 -6.98 -20.68
CA PHE A 170 -6.84 -7.83 -21.85
C PHE A 170 -6.36 -7.10 -23.11
N PRO A 171 -5.88 -7.85 -24.12
CA PRO A 171 -5.69 -7.33 -25.48
C PRO A 171 -6.95 -6.66 -26.04
N ARG A 172 -6.78 -5.68 -26.94
CA ARG A 172 -7.90 -4.85 -27.46
C ARG A 172 -8.95 -5.64 -28.24
N ASP A 173 -8.53 -6.74 -28.84
CA ASP A 173 -9.30 -7.71 -29.60
C ASP A 173 -10.11 -8.67 -28.70
N ARG A 174 -9.84 -8.71 -27.39
CA ARG A 174 -10.47 -9.63 -26.43
C ARG A 174 -11.51 -8.98 -25.53
N GLN A 175 -12.44 -8.24 -26.14
CA GLN A 175 -13.54 -7.60 -25.40
C GLN A 175 -14.53 -8.61 -24.81
N ASP A 176 -14.63 -9.80 -25.40
CA ASP A 176 -15.37 -10.95 -24.87
C ASP A 176 -14.98 -11.27 -23.42
N LEU A 177 -13.66 -11.25 -23.13
CA LEU A 177 -13.14 -11.53 -21.79
C LEU A 177 -13.47 -10.45 -20.77
N VAL A 178 -13.60 -9.19 -21.20
CA VAL A 178 -13.98 -8.08 -20.32
C VAL A 178 -15.39 -8.31 -19.78
N HIS A 179 -16.35 -8.58 -20.68
CA HIS A 179 -17.73 -8.84 -20.32
C HIS A 179 -17.85 -10.13 -19.49
N ARG A 180 -17.12 -11.18 -19.87
CA ARG A 180 -17.08 -12.45 -19.12
C ARG A 180 -16.55 -12.25 -17.70
N LEU A 181 -15.45 -11.51 -17.53
CA LEU A 181 -14.88 -11.24 -16.21
C LEU A 181 -15.87 -10.51 -15.32
N ILE A 182 -16.48 -9.42 -15.82
CA ILE A 182 -17.41 -8.60 -15.04
C ILE A 182 -18.66 -9.41 -14.65
N GLY A 183 -19.19 -10.20 -15.59
CA GLY A 183 -20.34 -11.08 -15.35
C GLY A 183 -20.05 -12.14 -14.28
N LEU A 184 -18.92 -12.84 -14.39
CA LEU A 184 -18.52 -13.86 -13.41
C LEU A 184 -18.17 -13.28 -12.04
N ALA A 185 -17.57 -12.08 -12.00
CA ALA A 185 -17.27 -11.39 -10.75
C ALA A 185 -18.53 -10.85 -10.05
N GLN A 186 -19.67 -10.80 -10.75
CA GLN A 186 -20.96 -10.29 -10.27
C GLN A 186 -20.84 -8.87 -9.71
N VAL A 187 -20.26 -7.97 -10.51
CA VAL A 187 -20.09 -6.55 -10.19
C VAL A 187 -20.75 -5.72 -11.28
N ASP A 188 -21.37 -4.59 -10.90
CA ASP A 188 -21.97 -3.68 -11.87
C ASP A 188 -20.88 -3.04 -12.78
N PRO A 189 -20.99 -3.17 -14.12
CA PRO A 189 -20.03 -2.60 -15.07
C PRO A 189 -19.79 -1.10 -14.90
N LEU A 190 -20.82 -0.35 -14.50
CA LEU A 190 -20.78 1.12 -14.42
C LEU A 190 -20.25 1.63 -13.07
N THR A 191 -20.04 0.73 -12.11
CA THR A 191 -19.51 1.06 -10.80
C THR A 191 -18.13 1.71 -10.91
N ARG A 192 -17.91 2.78 -10.15
CA ARG A 192 -16.58 3.39 -10.10
C ARG A 192 -15.64 2.55 -9.25
N ILE A 193 -14.38 2.46 -9.64
CA ILE A 193 -13.33 1.64 -9.00
C ILE A 193 -13.15 2.01 -7.51
N ILE A 194 -13.35 3.28 -7.14
CA ILE A 194 -13.28 3.73 -5.74
C ILE A 194 -14.46 3.25 -4.88
N GLN A 195 -15.53 2.76 -5.50
CA GLN A 195 -16.72 2.21 -4.82
C GLN A 195 -16.60 0.70 -4.62
N LEU A 196 -15.65 0.05 -5.29
CA LEU A 196 -15.43 -1.39 -5.14
C LEU A 196 -14.95 -1.71 -3.73
N SER A 197 -15.68 -2.60 -3.09
CA SER A 197 -15.26 -3.27 -1.87
C SER A 197 -14.05 -4.17 -2.12
N VAL A 198 -13.33 -4.50 -1.04
CA VAL A 198 -12.21 -5.44 -1.13
C VAL A 198 -12.69 -6.85 -1.51
N GLN A 199 -13.93 -7.20 -1.18
CA GLN A 199 -14.55 -8.48 -1.56
C GLN A 199 -14.86 -8.56 -3.06
N GLU A 200 -15.39 -7.48 -3.65
CA GLU A 200 -15.54 -7.38 -5.11
C GLU A 200 -14.18 -7.42 -5.82
N MET A 201 -13.18 -6.74 -5.28
CA MET A 201 -11.82 -6.80 -5.80
C MET A 201 -11.25 -8.23 -5.75
N SER A 202 -11.53 -8.96 -4.66
CA SER A 202 -11.13 -10.37 -4.50
C SER A 202 -11.77 -11.26 -5.58
N ARG A 203 -13.08 -11.11 -5.83
CA ARG A 203 -13.80 -11.81 -6.91
C ARG A 203 -13.23 -11.51 -8.29
N ILE A 204 -12.93 -10.24 -8.58
CA ILE A 204 -12.27 -9.83 -9.84
C ILE A 204 -10.91 -10.53 -10.00
N CYS A 205 -10.10 -10.55 -8.94
CA CYS A 205 -8.79 -11.22 -8.96
C CYS A 205 -8.93 -12.74 -9.17
N GLN A 206 -9.91 -13.37 -8.51
CA GLN A 206 -10.20 -14.79 -8.66
C GLN A 206 -10.56 -15.15 -10.10
N VAL A 207 -11.53 -14.44 -10.67
CA VAL A 207 -11.99 -14.68 -12.05
C VAL A 207 -10.86 -14.42 -13.05
N TYR A 208 -10.05 -13.39 -12.83
CA TYR A 208 -8.89 -13.13 -13.69
C TYR A 208 -7.87 -14.29 -13.64
N GLU A 209 -7.62 -14.88 -12.47
CA GLU A 209 -6.73 -16.05 -12.35
C GLU A 209 -7.33 -17.27 -13.07
N GLU A 210 -8.63 -17.51 -12.95
CA GLU A 210 -9.32 -18.60 -13.66
C GLU A 210 -9.23 -18.44 -15.18
N LEU A 211 -9.36 -17.21 -15.69
CA LEU A 211 -9.16 -16.90 -17.11
C LEU A 211 -7.70 -17.08 -17.52
N CYS A 212 -6.73 -16.68 -16.69
CA CYS A 212 -5.31 -16.92 -16.95
C CYS A 212 -4.95 -18.41 -16.93
N ALA A 213 -5.65 -19.23 -16.14
CA ALA A 213 -5.46 -20.68 -16.12
C ALA A 213 -5.95 -21.34 -17.42
N GLN A 214 -7.04 -20.83 -18.01
CA GLN A 214 -7.53 -21.26 -19.32
C GLN A 214 -6.60 -20.76 -20.46
N GLU A 215 -6.13 -19.52 -20.35
CA GLU A 215 -5.29 -18.87 -21.36
C GLU A 215 -4.03 -18.23 -20.73
N PRO A 216 -2.92 -18.97 -20.59
CA PRO A 216 -1.72 -18.49 -19.92
C PRO A 216 -1.09 -17.23 -20.53
N GLN A 217 -1.35 -16.96 -21.81
CA GLN A 217 -0.87 -15.78 -22.52
C GLN A 217 -1.39 -14.47 -21.90
N LEU A 218 -2.58 -14.49 -21.29
CA LEU A 218 -3.17 -13.33 -20.61
C LEU A 218 -2.32 -12.84 -19.44
N ARG A 219 -1.61 -13.74 -18.77
CA ARG A 219 -0.73 -13.39 -17.65
C ARG A 219 0.48 -12.59 -18.12
N GLN A 220 0.97 -12.86 -19.33
CA GLN A 220 2.11 -12.18 -19.95
C GLN A 220 1.71 -10.85 -20.61
N TYR A 221 0.44 -10.66 -20.93
CA TYR A 221 -0.05 -9.40 -21.49
C TYR A 221 0.20 -8.25 -20.51
N ASN A 222 0.98 -7.27 -20.94
CA ASN A 222 1.26 -6.07 -20.18
C ASN A 222 0.72 -4.86 -20.92
N PHE A 223 -0.31 -4.23 -20.35
CA PHE A 223 -0.82 -2.97 -20.86
C PHE A 223 0.23 -1.88 -20.65
N ARG A 224 0.91 -1.50 -21.73
CA ARG A 224 1.91 -0.42 -21.70
C ARG A 224 1.23 0.91 -21.41
N LEU A 225 1.58 1.49 -20.27
CA LEU A 225 1.18 2.83 -19.84
C LEU A 225 1.99 3.87 -20.62
N GLY A 226 1.68 4.05 -21.90
CA GLY A 226 2.37 5.05 -22.72
C GLY A 226 2.40 4.71 -24.20
N GLY A 227 1.40 5.21 -24.90
CA GLY A 227 1.37 5.40 -26.35
C GLY A 227 0.39 6.53 -26.60
N GLY A 228 0.66 7.69 -26.01
CA GLY A 228 0.01 8.93 -26.43
C GLY A 228 0.56 9.29 -27.81
N GLY A 229 -0.30 9.24 -28.81
CA GLY A 229 -0.24 10.22 -29.89
C GLY A 229 -0.76 11.54 -29.38
#